data_AF-K5VBM4-F1
#
_entry.id   AF-K5VBM4-F1
#
_cell.length_a   1.000
_cell.length_b   1.000
_cell.length_c   1.000
_cell.angle_alpha   90.00
_cell.angle_beta   90.00
_cell.angle_gamma   90.00
#
_symmetry.space_group_name_H-M   'P 1'
#
loop_
_entity.id
_entity.type
_entity.pdbx_description
1 polymer ?
#
loop_
_entity_poly.entity_id
_entity_poly.type
_entity_poly.pdbx_seq_one_letter_code
_entity_poly.pdbx_strand_id
1 'polypeptide(L)'
;MFLHVTDRVSQSNVLLLHKVIPVIDILTSKLVDAISDTQLPNQICFTAALGWEVLNKYYFATDESIMYCCAMNMYYYKLDYFRCQKWEAPWIGMIESLLRKQWNFHYKPKATEVSSASTSQCTDTPANMFTSLNMLDMDLNVDALDEWLQSPPLLTVNDLLAFWDVQVNGPNCLLASIALDSLSVPAASTDIERAFSQGGLTVLKHCHSLNNESTRAATVISSWAAVMWLIPE
;
A
#
# COMPACT_ATOMS: atom_id res chain seq x y z
N MET A 1 -14.59 -20.76 1.61
CA MET A 1 -13.73 -19.79 2.31
C MET A 1 -12.69 -19.19 1.38
N PHE A 2 -11.70 -19.96 0.91
CA PHE A 2 -10.63 -19.47 0.03
C PHE A 2 -11.12 -18.74 -1.23
N LEU A 3 -12.13 -19.28 -1.93
CA LEU A 3 -12.72 -18.62 -3.10
C LEU A 3 -13.17 -17.18 -2.82
N HIS A 4 -13.84 -16.96 -1.68
CA HIS A 4 -14.35 -15.63 -1.32
C HIS A 4 -13.22 -14.67 -0.95
N VAL A 5 -12.16 -15.20 -0.32
CA VAL A 5 -10.95 -14.43 -0.04
C VAL A 5 -10.24 -14.05 -1.33
N THR A 6 -10.02 -15.01 -2.23
CA THR A 6 -9.37 -14.76 -3.53
C THR A 6 -10.15 -13.73 -4.33
N ASP A 7 -11.48 -13.84 -4.40
CA ASP A 7 -12.32 -12.84 -5.06
C ASP A 7 -12.15 -11.44 -4.46
N ARG A 8 -12.12 -11.35 -3.12
CA ARG A 8 -11.95 -10.08 -2.40
C ARG A 8 -10.58 -9.43 -2.61
N VAL A 9 -9.51 -10.22 -2.71
CA VAL A 9 -8.15 -9.70 -3.01
C VAL A 9 -7.87 -9.56 -4.51
N SER A 10 -8.83 -9.93 -5.37
CA SER A 10 -8.76 -9.78 -6.83
C SER A 10 -9.62 -8.62 -7.36
N GLN A 11 -10.02 -7.71 -6.47
CA GLN A 11 -10.81 -6.54 -6.83
C GLN A 11 -9.90 -5.45 -7.42
N SER A 12 -10.30 -4.91 -8.56
CA SER A 12 -9.63 -3.78 -9.22
C SER A 12 -10.03 -2.46 -8.55
N ASN A 13 -9.17 -1.44 -8.62
CA ASN A 13 -9.45 -0.07 -8.13
C ASN A 13 -9.76 0.03 -6.63
N VAL A 14 -9.25 -0.90 -5.82
CA VAL A 14 -9.43 -0.88 -4.36
C VAL A 14 -8.06 -0.98 -3.70
N LEU A 15 -7.89 -0.23 -2.61
CA LEU A 15 -6.77 -0.39 -1.69
C LEU A 15 -6.86 -1.79 -1.05
N LEU A 16 -6.02 -2.71 -1.51
CA LEU A 16 -6.05 -4.11 -1.08
C LEU A 16 -4.85 -4.51 -0.24
N LEU A 17 -3.70 -3.84 -0.37
CA LEU A 17 -2.46 -4.29 0.25
C LEU A 17 -2.57 -4.36 1.79
N HIS A 18 -3.18 -3.36 2.41
CA HIS A 18 -3.46 -3.35 3.85
C HIS A 18 -4.50 -4.41 4.29
N LYS A 19 -5.26 -5.01 3.36
CA LYS A 19 -6.24 -6.06 3.68
C LYS A 19 -5.64 -7.45 3.65
N VAL A 20 -4.48 -7.65 3.02
CA VAL A 20 -3.89 -8.98 2.83
C VAL A 20 -3.55 -9.64 4.16
N ILE A 21 -2.85 -8.95 5.06
CA ILE A 21 -2.50 -9.48 6.39
C ILE A 21 -3.77 -9.83 7.19
N PRO A 22 -4.76 -8.93 7.36
CA PRO A 22 -6.01 -9.28 8.02
C PRO A 22 -6.77 -10.46 7.41
N VAL A 23 -6.73 -10.58 6.09
CA VAL A 23 -7.36 -11.71 5.38
C VAL A 23 -6.65 -13.02 5.71
N ILE A 24 -5.30 -13.03 5.76
CA ILE A 24 -4.54 -14.21 6.14
C ILE A 24 -4.76 -14.56 7.63
N ASP A 25 -4.87 -13.57 8.52
CA ASP A 25 -5.18 -13.79 9.94
C ASP A 25 -6.54 -14.46 10.11
N ILE A 26 -7.56 -13.99 9.39
CA ILE A 26 -8.91 -14.59 9.40
C ILE A 26 -8.87 -16.03 8.87
N LEU A 27 -8.17 -16.27 7.76
CA LEU A 27 -8.00 -17.62 7.20
C LEU A 27 -7.30 -18.55 8.19
N THR A 28 -6.24 -18.06 8.84
CA THR A 28 -5.48 -18.81 9.84
C THR A 28 -6.36 -19.20 11.01
N SER A 29 -7.11 -18.25 11.57
CA SER A 29 -8.07 -18.53 12.65
C SER A 29 -9.07 -19.62 12.25
N LYS A 30 -9.65 -19.53 11.04
CA LYS A 30 -10.63 -20.53 10.56
C LYS A 30 -10.02 -21.92 10.37
N LEU A 31 -8.77 -22.00 9.93
CA LEU A 31 -8.07 -23.28 9.78
C LEU A 31 -7.72 -23.88 11.16
N VAL A 32 -7.24 -23.07 12.09
CA VAL A 32 -6.94 -23.50 13.47
C VAL A 32 -8.20 -23.99 14.19
N ASP A 33 -9.32 -23.28 14.02
CA ASP A 33 -10.63 -23.70 14.55
C ASP A 33 -11.03 -25.08 13.99
N ALA A 34 -10.85 -25.30 12.68
CA ALA A 34 -11.15 -26.58 12.03
C ALA A 34 -10.21 -27.73 12.44
N ILE A 35 -8.95 -27.43 12.76
CA ILE A 35 -7.99 -28.42 13.26
C ILE A 35 -8.34 -28.83 14.70
N SER A 36 -8.81 -27.87 15.51
CA SER A 36 -9.13 -28.07 16.92
C SER A 36 -10.51 -28.70 17.16
N ASP A 37 -11.37 -28.72 16.13
CA ASP A 37 -12.72 -29.27 16.23
C ASP A 37 -12.71 -30.81 16.24
N THR A 38 -13.08 -31.37 17.39
CA THR A 38 -13.17 -32.82 17.63
C THR A 38 -14.38 -33.49 16.96
N GLN A 39 -15.32 -32.70 16.43
CA GLN A 39 -16.52 -33.21 15.73
C GLN A 39 -16.25 -33.44 14.23
N LEU A 40 -15.18 -32.87 13.68
CA LEU A 40 -14.84 -33.02 12.27
C LEU A 40 -14.12 -34.35 12.01
N PRO A 41 -14.32 -34.97 10.84
CA PRO A 41 -13.54 -36.13 10.43
C PRO A 41 -12.05 -35.83 10.38
N ASN A 42 -11.22 -36.79 10.81
CA ASN A 42 -9.76 -36.66 10.82
C ASN A 42 -9.17 -36.23 9.46
N GLN A 43 -9.81 -36.63 8.34
CA GLN A 43 -9.36 -36.19 7.01
C GLN A 43 -9.48 -34.67 6.84
N ILE A 44 -10.56 -34.07 7.34
CA ILE A 44 -10.79 -32.62 7.26
C ILE A 44 -9.76 -31.89 8.10
N CYS A 45 -9.52 -32.32 9.34
CA CYS A 45 -8.48 -31.75 10.21
C CYS A 45 -7.09 -31.84 9.56
N PHE A 46 -6.75 -32.97 8.95
CA PHE A 46 -5.47 -33.14 8.24
C PHE A 46 -5.36 -32.22 7.02
N THR A 47 -6.42 -32.11 6.20
CA THR A 47 -6.41 -31.18 5.06
C THR A 47 -6.36 -29.71 5.49
N ALA A 48 -6.97 -29.36 6.62
CA ALA A 48 -6.88 -28.03 7.21
C ALA A 48 -5.45 -27.73 7.69
N ALA A 49 -4.76 -28.72 8.28
CA ALA A 49 -3.36 -28.58 8.67
C ALA A 49 -2.43 -28.35 7.47
N LEU A 50 -2.64 -29.08 6.36
CA LEU A 50 -1.90 -28.83 5.11
C LEU A 50 -2.20 -27.42 4.54
N GLY A 51 -3.47 -27.02 4.55
CA GLY A 51 -3.87 -25.67 4.12
C GLY A 51 -3.22 -24.58 4.98
N TRP A 52 -3.10 -24.81 6.29
CA TRP A 52 -2.43 -23.90 7.22
C TRP A 52 -0.93 -23.80 6.96
N GLU A 53 -0.24 -24.90 6.68
CA GLU A 53 1.18 -24.89 6.32
C GLU A 53 1.43 -24.12 5.02
N VAL A 54 0.61 -24.35 4.00
CA VAL A 54 0.67 -23.59 2.74
C VAL A 54 0.42 -22.10 2.99
N LEU A 55 -0.59 -21.76 3.80
CA LEU A 55 -0.90 -20.37 4.13
C LEU A 55 0.27 -19.69 4.86
N ASN A 56 0.89 -20.37 5.83
CA ASN A 56 2.02 -19.86 6.58
C ASN A 56 3.25 -19.60 5.70
N LYS A 57 3.48 -20.44 4.67
CA LYS A 57 4.51 -20.20 3.66
C LYS A 57 4.30 -18.87 2.93
N TYR A 58 3.07 -18.54 2.55
CA TYR A 58 2.77 -17.27 1.87
C TYR A 58 2.76 -16.09 2.84
N TYR A 59 2.37 -16.31 4.09
CA TYR A 59 2.47 -15.31 5.13
C TYR A 59 3.92 -14.84 5.34
N PHE A 60 4.86 -15.79 5.41
CA PHE A 60 6.29 -15.46 5.48
C PHE A 60 6.77 -14.58 4.32
N ALA A 61 6.25 -14.81 3.10
CA ALA A 61 6.57 -13.97 1.94
C ALA A 61 6.02 -12.53 2.07
N THR A 62 4.98 -12.30 2.87
CA THR A 62 4.48 -10.93 3.13
C THR A 62 5.43 -10.15 4.05
N ASP A 63 6.09 -10.83 4.99
CA ASP A 63 7.09 -10.23 5.87
C ASP A 63 8.36 -9.80 5.11
N GLU A 64 8.69 -10.48 4.01
CA GLU A 64 9.83 -10.12 3.14
C GLU A 64 9.60 -8.81 2.38
N SER A 65 8.35 -8.41 2.17
CA SER A 65 8.02 -7.21 1.40
C SER A 65 7.70 -6.01 2.30
N ILE A 66 8.57 -5.01 2.21
CA ILE A 66 8.42 -3.70 2.87
C ILE A 66 7.08 -3.02 2.57
N MET A 67 6.49 -3.31 1.41
CA MET A 67 5.25 -2.65 0.97
C MET A 67 4.07 -2.99 1.88
N TYR A 68 3.97 -4.22 2.38
CA TYR A 68 2.91 -4.58 3.34
C TYR A 68 3.08 -3.84 4.66
N CYS A 69 4.32 -3.74 5.16
CA CYS A 69 4.64 -2.97 6.35
C CYS A 69 4.27 -1.49 6.17
N CYS A 70 4.68 -0.87 5.05
CA CYS A 70 4.36 0.53 4.76
C CYS A 70 2.86 0.76 4.65
N ALA A 71 2.14 -0.06 3.87
CA ALA A 71 0.71 0.10 3.70
C ALA A 71 -0.06 -0.06 5.01
N MET A 72 0.31 -1.01 5.87
CA MET A 72 -0.34 -1.17 7.18
C MET A 72 -0.15 0.05 8.08
N ASN A 73 1.04 0.66 8.11
CA ASN A 73 1.30 1.85 8.91
C ASN A 73 0.69 3.14 8.35
N MET A 74 0.62 3.24 7.02
CA MET A 74 0.03 4.39 6.33
C MET A 74 -1.49 4.32 6.29
N TYR A 75 -2.07 3.16 6.62
CA TYR A 75 -3.50 2.96 6.75
C TYR A 75 -4.03 3.46 8.09
N TYR A 76 -5.34 3.72 8.18
CA TYR A 76 -5.92 4.40 9.35
C TYR A 76 -5.77 3.64 10.67
N TYR A 77 -5.61 2.32 10.66
CA TYR A 77 -5.38 1.53 11.87
C TYR A 77 -3.95 1.59 12.40
N LYS A 78 -2.97 2.09 11.62
CA LYS A 78 -1.54 2.20 11.97
C LYS A 78 -1.04 0.94 12.71
N LEU A 79 -0.50 1.12 13.92
CA LEU A 79 -0.03 0.03 14.79
C LEU A 79 -1.13 -0.54 15.70
N ASP A 80 -2.30 0.10 15.78
CA ASP A 80 -3.39 -0.35 16.66
C ASP A 80 -3.98 -1.67 16.19
N TYR A 81 -3.96 -1.94 14.88
CA TYR A 81 -4.33 -3.25 14.35
C TYR A 81 -3.54 -4.38 15.01
N PHE A 82 -2.20 -4.29 15.00
CA PHE A 82 -1.32 -5.33 15.54
C PHE A 82 -1.47 -5.49 17.05
N ARG A 83 -1.71 -4.38 17.76
CA ARG A 83 -2.01 -4.40 19.20
C ARG A 83 -3.33 -5.12 19.49
N CYS A 84 -4.38 -4.84 18.72
CA CYS A 84 -5.67 -5.53 18.84
C CYS A 84 -5.57 -7.03 18.52
N GLN A 85 -4.73 -7.41 17.56
CA GLN A 85 -4.44 -8.80 17.23
C GLN A 85 -3.45 -9.48 18.19
N LYS A 86 -3.01 -8.78 19.25
CA LYS A 86 -2.07 -9.29 20.27
C LYS A 86 -0.75 -9.81 19.69
N TRP A 87 -0.25 -9.16 18.64
CA TRP A 87 1.08 -9.47 18.12
C TRP A 87 2.16 -9.16 19.15
N GLU A 88 3.27 -9.90 19.09
CA GLU A 88 4.36 -9.67 20.04
C GLU A 88 5.00 -8.30 19.80
N ALA A 89 5.35 -7.62 20.89
CA ALA A 89 6.03 -6.33 20.86
C ALA A 89 7.25 -6.25 19.92
N PRO A 90 8.15 -7.27 19.82
CA PRO A 90 9.27 -7.21 18.88
C PRO A 90 8.82 -7.09 17.41
N TRP A 91 7.73 -7.74 17.01
CA TRP A 91 7.20 -7.66 15.65
C TRP A 91 6.64 -6.27 15.33
N ILE A 92 5.90 -5.69 16.29
CA ILE A 92 5.38 -4.32 16.15
C ILE A 92 6.55 -3.32 15.99
N GLY A 93 7.60 -3.47 16.80
CA GLY A 93 8.80 -2.65 16.69
C GLY A 93 9.57 -2.86 15.38
N MET A 94 9.62 -4.10 14.87
CA MET A 94 10.22 -4.41 13.58
C MET A 94 9.50 -3.69 12.43
N ILE A 95 8.17 -3.78 12.39
CA ILE A 95 7.33 -3.13 11.38
C ILE A 95 7.55 -1.61 11.37
N GLU A 96 7.58 -0.99 12.56
CA GLU A 96 7.86 0.44 12.68
C GLU A 96 9.29 0.79 12.22
N SER A 97 10.29 -0.01 12.62
CA SER A 97 11.68 0.21 12.23
C SER A 97 11.91 0.10 10.73
N LEU A 98 11.21 -0.83 10.07
CA LEU A 98 11.27 -1.04 8.62
C LEU A 98 10.70 0.17 7.88
N LEU A 99 9.55 0.68 8.31
CA LEU A 99 8.97 1.91 7.77
C LEU A 99 9.92 3.10 7.91
N ARG A 100 10.49 3.29 9.11
CA ARG A 100 11.46 4.37 9.37
C ARG A 100 12.71 4.24 8.51
N LYS A 101 13.19 3.01 8.29
CA LYS A 101 14.32 2.75 7.40
C LYS A 101 13.99 3.15 5.96
N GLN A 102 12.80 2.79 5.47
CA GLN A 102 12.33 3.16 4.14
C GLN A 102 12.19 4.67 3.98
N TRP A 103 11.57 5.33 4.97
CA TRP A 103 11.44 6.80 5.03
C TRP A 103 12.78 7.51 4.96
N ASN A 104 13.72 7.13 5.84
CA ASN A 104 15.04 7.77 5.91
C ASN A 104 15.89 7.54 4.66
N PHE A 105 15.73 6.41 3.97
CA PHE A 105 16.54 6.09 2.80
C PHE A 105 16.02 6.75 1.52
N HIS A 106 14.70 6.81 1.33
CA HIS A 106 14.09 7.20 0.05
C HIS A 106 13.37 8.56 0.06
N TYR A 107 12.81 9.00 1.19
CA TYR A 107 11.88 10.13 1.22
C TYR A 107 12.36 11.31 2.04
N LYS A 108 13.12 11.06 3.11
CA LYS A 108 13.65 12.12 3.97
C LYS A 108 14.61 13.01 3.16
N PRO A 109 14.46 14.35 3.20
CA PRO A 109 15.37 15.25 2.52
C PRO A 109 16.78 15.01 3.07
N LYS A 110 17.71 14.59 2.20
CA LYS A 110 19.12 14.62 2.54
C LYS A 110 19.50 16.09 2.67
N ALA A 111 20.17 16.47 3.75
CA ALA A 111 20.54 17.85 4.08
C ALA A 111 21.44 18.58 3.05
N THR A 112 21.59 18.04 1.84
CA THR A 112 22.48 18.51 0.77
C THR A 112 21.78 19.47 -0.21
N GLU A 113 20.45 19.63 -0.18
CA GLU A 113 19.74 20.50 -1.15
C GLU A 113 19.08 21.76 -0.54
N VAL A 114 19.56 22.27 0.59
CA VAL A 114 19.10 23.58 1.15
C VAL A 114 20.12 24.71 0.96
N SER A 115 21.22 24.48 0.21
CA SER A 115 22.24 25.51 -0.05
C SER A 115 22.47 25.77 -1.54
N SER A 116 21.41 26.08 -2.30
CA SER A 116 21.56 26.75 -3.61
C SER A 116 20.23 27.24 -4.19
N ALA A 117 19.45 28.01 -3.42
CA ALA A 117 18.40 28.85 -3.99
C ALA A 117 18.21 30.14 -3.18
N SER A 118 19.30 30.91 -3.02
CA SER A 118 19.23 32.28 -2.55
C SER A 118 20.02 33.19 -3.50
N THR A 119 19.32 33.76 -4.47
CA THR A 119 19.73 35.01 -5.14
C THR A 119 18.53 35.95 -5.24
N SER A 120 18.41 36.79 -4.21
CA SER A 120 18.10 38.23 -4.21
C SER A 120 17.01 38.79 -5.13
N GLN A 121 15.96 39.33 -4.52
CA GLN A 121 15.51 40.72 -4.77
C GLN A 121 14.76 41.28 -3.55
N CYS A 122 15.28 42.37 -2.98
CA CYS A 122 14.66 43.15 -1.91
C CYS A 122 13.42 43.89 -2.41
N THR A 123 12.30 43.76 -1.71
CA THR A 123 11.29 44.83 -1.63
C THR A 123 10.89 44.99 -0.16
N ASP A 124 11.22 46.16 0.40
CA ASP A 124 10.88 46.56 1.76
C ASP A 124 9.37 46.68 1.91
N THR A 125 8.74 45.66 2.50
CA THR A 125 7.34 45.69 2.95
C THR A 125 7.29 45.26 4.42
N PRO A 126 6.56 45.96 5.31
CA PRO A 126 6.53 45.65 6.75
C PRO A 126 5.94 44.27 7.11
N ALA A 127 5.41 43.53 6.12
CA ALA A 127 4.98 42.14 6.27
C ALA A 127 6.13 41.15 6.59
N ASN A 128 7.39 41.55 6.36
CA ASN A 128 8.57 40.70 6.56
C ASN A 128 9.12 40.68 8.00
N MET A 129 8.56 41.44 8.95
CA MET A 129 9.03 41.39 10.35
C MET A 129 8.50 40.17 11.12
N PHE A 130 7.41 39.54 10.65
CA PHE A 130 6.79 38.39 11.32
C PHE A 130 7.09 37.05 10.62
N THR A 131 7.67 37.05 9.41
CA THR A 131 8.11 35.81 8.75
C THR A 131 9.27 35.13 9.46
N SER A 132 10.16 35.90 10.09
CA SER A 132 11.23 35.38 10.95
C SER A 132 10.71 34.82 12.28
N LEU A 133 9.62 35.35 12.82
CA LEU A 133 8.92 34.80 13.99
C LEU A 133 8.20 33.49 13.68
N ASN A 134 7.58 33.37 12.49
CA ASN A 134 6.96 32.11 12.05
C ASN A 134 8.00 31.02 11.73
N MET A 135 9.25 31.38 11.40
CA MET A 135 10.35 30.42 11.26
C MET A 135 10.94 29.95 12.59
N LEU A 136 10.76 30.72 13.67
CA LEU A 136 11.21 30.36 15.02
C LEU A 136 10.25 29.39 15.72
N ASP A 137 9.03 29.24 15.22
CA ASP A 137 7.96 28.38 15.78
C ASP A 137 7.78 27.06 15.02
N MET A 138 8.58 26.81 13.97
CA MET A 138 8.72 25.46 13.42
C MET A 138 9.64 24.68 14.34
N ASP A 139 9.04 23.85 15.18
CA ASP A 139 9.71 22.84 16.00
C ASP A 139 10.55 21.93 15.10
N LEU A 140 11.82 22.32 14.88
CA LEU A 140 12.78 21.72 13.93
C LEU A 140 13.18 20.27 14.28
N ASN A 141 12.46 19.58 15.16
CA ASN A 141 12.90 18.31 15.71
C ASN A 141 11.85 17.20 15.72
N VAL A 142 10.62 17.44 15.28
CA VAL A 142 9.61 16.38 15.11
C VAL A 142 9.55 15.98 13.64
N ASP A 143 9.97 14.75 13.33
CA ASP A 143 9.85 14.19 11.98
C ASP A 143 8.35 14.06 11.62
N ALA A 144 7.96 14.43 10.42
CA ALA A 144 6.56 14.33 9.96
C ALA A 144 6.01 12.90 10.08
N LEU A 145 6.89 11.90 9.95
CA LEU A 145 6.54 10.50 10.19
C LEU A 145 6.22 10.22 11.67
N ASP A 146 6.94 10.84 12.60
CA ASP A 146 6.70 10.69 14.04
C ASP A 146 5.36 11.31 14.45
N GLU A 147 5.07 12.50 13.94
CA GLU A 147 3.78 13.15 14.14
C GLU A 147 2.63 12.28 13.60
N TRP A 148 2.81 11.71 12.41
CA TRP A 148 1.84 10.77 11.84
C TRP A 148 1.65 9.55 12.72
N LEU A 149 2.71 8.86 13.15
CA LEU A 149 2.60 7.64 13.95
C LEU A 149 1.96 7.90 15.33
N GLN A 150 2.11 9.11 15.87
CA GLN A 150 1.51 9.51 17.16
C GLN A 150 0.07 10.02 17.04
N SER A 151 -0.34 10.51 15.87
CA SER A 151 -1.70 11.00 15.67
C SER A 151 -2.76 9.89 15.79
N PRO A 152 -4.00 10.20 16.20
CA PRO A 152 -5.04 9.19 16.37
C PRO A 152 -5.42 8.52 15.03
N PRO A 153 -5.96 7.27 15.06
CA PRO A 153 -6.55 6.61 13.90
C PRO A 153 -7.64 7.44 13.21
N LEU A 154 -7.54 7.61 11.89
CA LEU A 154 -8.53 8.35 11.10
C LEU A 154 -9.75 7.48 10.78
N LEU A 155 -10.65 7.29 11.74
CA LEU A 155 -11.85 6.44 11.58
C LEU A 155 -12.95 7.03 10.68
N THR A 156 -12.81 8.29 10.24
CA THR A 156 -13.83 9.04 9.51
C THR A 156 -13.58 9.12 8.00
N VAL A 157 -12.38 8.76 7.54
CA VAL A 157 -12.00 8.90 6.13
C VAL A 157 -12.40 7.65 5.35
N ASN A 158 -13.45 7.76 4.54
CA ASN A 158 -13.93 6.67 3.66
C ASN A 158 -12.96 6.35 2.52
N ASP A 159 -12.24 7.36 2.01
CA ASP A 159 -11.24 7.19 0.95
C ASP A 159 -9.90 7.78 1.38
N LEU A 160 -9.00 6.89 1.79
CA LEU A 160 -7.68 7.24 2.27
C LEU A 160 -6.77 7.71 1.13
N LEU A 161 -6.99 7.27 -0.11
CA LEU A 161 -6.18 7.70 -1.25
C LEU A 161 -6.45 9.18 -1.54
N ALA A 162 -7.73 9.58 -1.54
CA ALA A 162 -8.13 10.97 -1.69
C ALA A 162 -7.61 11.88 -0.57
N PHE A 163 -7.54 11.37 0.67
CA PHE A 163 -6.94 12.10 1.79
C PHE A 163 -5.46 12.41 1.54
N TRP A 164 -4.69 11.41 1.10
CA TRP A 164 -3.26 11.60 0.82
C TRP A 164 -3.02 12.47 -0.42
N ASP A 165 -3.88 12.38 -1.44
CA ASP A 165 -3.80 13.22 -2.65
C ASP A 165 -3.88 14.72 -2.32
N VAL A 166 -4.75 15.10 -1.38
CA VAL A 166 -4.83 16.48 -0.87
C VAL A 166 -3.55 16.86 -0.11
N GLN A 167 -2.96 15.94 0.65
CA GLN A 167 -1.75 16.19 1.42
C GLN A 167 -0.46 16.24 0.59
N VAL A 168 -0.41 15.60 -0.58
CA VAL A 168 0.73 15.68 -1.51
C VAL A 168 1.03 17.13 -1.90
N ASN A 169 -0.01 17.94 -2.06
CA ASN A 169 0.13 19.36 -2.42
C ASN A 169 0.37 20.27 -1.21
N GLY A 170 0.45 19.70 0.00
CA GLY A 170 0.59 20.42 1.26
C GLY A 170 2.00 20.33 1.88
N PRO A 171 2.13 20.71 3.17
CA PRO A 171 3.40 20.67 3.89
C PRO A 171 3.90 19.24 4.13
N ASN A 172 3.00 18.25 4.15
CA ASN A 172 3.31 16.83 4.38
C ASN A 172 3.53 16.06 3.07
N CYS A 173 3.98 16.74 2.00
CA CYS A 173 4.07 16.17 0.66
C CYS A 173 4.88 14.86 0.62
N LEU A 174 6.02 14.80 1.31
CA LEU A 174 6.89 13.63 1.34
C LEU A 174 6.24 12.43 2.04
N LEU A 175 5.52 12.69 3.14
CA LEU A 175 4.78 11.65 3.86
C LEU A 175 3.61 11.13 3.01
N ALA A 176 2.92 12.02 2.31
CA ALA A 176 1.87 11.65 1.40
C ALA A 176 2.40 10.81 0.22
N SER A 177 3.61 11.08 -0.27
CA SER A 177 4.25 10.26 -1.31
C SER A 177 4.48 8.81 -0.88
N ILE A 178 5.05 8.55 0.31
CA ILE A 178 5.22 7.17 0.79
C ILE A 178 3.88 6.46 1.01
N ALA A 179 2.87 7.20 1.46
CA ALA A 179 1.53 6.66 1.62
C ALA A 179 0.92 6.27 0.26
N LEU A 180 0.97 7.16 -0.74
CA LEU A 180 0.45 6.87 -2.08
C LEU A 180 1.23 5.74 -2.76
N ASP A 181 2.56 5.75 -2.70
CA ASP A 181 3.41 4.72 -3.28
C ASP A 181 3.11 3.33 -2.70
N SER A 182 2.83 3.24 -1.39
CA SER A 182 2.54 1.96 -0.74
C SER A 182 1.08 1.53 -0.88
N LEU A 183 0.13 2.47 -0.83
CA LEU A 183 -1.30 2.18 -0.87
C LEU A 183 -1.81 1.92 -2.29
N SER A 184 -1.23 2.56 -3.31
CA SER A 184 -1.62 2.37 -4.71
C SER A 184 -1.18 1.02 -5.31
N VAL A 185 -0.28 0.30 -4.64
CA VAL A 185 0.19 -1.01 -5.10
C VAL A 185 -0.94 -2.04 -5.02
N PRO A 186 -1.23 -2.77 -6.11
CA PRO A 186 -2.24 -3.82 -6.08
C PRO A 186 -1.74 -5.01 -5.24
N ALA A 187 -2.65 -5.64 -4.51
CA ALA A 187 -2.34 -6.84 -3.72
C ALA A 187 -2.12 -8.11 -4.57
N ALA A 188 -2.64 -8.12 -5.80
CA ALA A 188 -2.56 -9.25 -6.71
C ALA A 188 -2.37 -8.77 -8.16
N SER A 189 -1.73 -9.60 -8.99
CA SER A 189 -1.55 -9.38 -10.43
C SER A 189 -2.84 -9.53 -11.25
N THR A 190 -4.01 -9.63 -10.60
CA THR A 190 -5.29 -9.97 -11.25
C THR A 190 -5.69 -9.00 -12.35
N ASP A 191 -5.42 -7.69 -12.20
CA ASP A 191 -5.67 -6.68 -13.24
C ASP A 191 -4.82 -6.95 -14.50
N ILE A 192 -3.55 -7.28 -14.30
CA ILE A 192 -2.60 -7.61 -15.36
C ILE A 192 -2.98 -8.96 -16.01
N GLU A 193 -3.37 -9.95 -15.21
CA GLU A 193 -3.81 -11.27 -15.70
C GLU A 193 -5.10 -11.17 -16.52
N ARG A 194 -6.04 -10.31 -16.12
CA ARG A 194 -7.24 -10.00 -16.90
C ARG A 194 -6.85 -9.35 -18.23
N ALA A 195 -5.94 -8.37 -18.21
CA ALA A 195 -5.45 -7.74 -19.44
C ALA A 195 -4.77 -8.77 -20.38
N PHE A 196 -3.96 -9.68 -19.86
CA PHE A 196 -3.34 -10.75 -20.66
C PHE A 196 -4.35 -11.79 -21.14
N SER A 197 -5.35 -12.14 -20.35
CA SER A 197 -6.41 -13.06 -20.76
C SER A 197 -7.21 -12.49 -21.93
N GLN A 198 -7.51 -11.20 -21.89
CA GLN A 198 -8.13 -10.48 -23.02
C GLN A 198 -7.20 -10.38 -24.22
N GLY A 199 -5.93 -9.99 -24.00
CA GLY A 199 -4.91 -9.94 -25.05
C GLY A 199 -4.65 -11.29 -25.71
N GLY A 200 -4.88 -12.39 -24.99
CA GLY A 200 -4.82 -13.75 -25.52
C GLY A 200 -5.77 -13.97 -26.71
N LEU A 201 -6.93 -13.29 -26.76
CA LEU A 201 -7.84 -13.35 -27.92
C LEU A 201 -7.20 -12.77 -29.19
N THR A 202 -6.32 -11.78 -29.03
CA THR A 202 -5.57 -11.15 -30.14
C THR A 202 -4.39 -12.01 -30.59
N VAL A 203 -3.85 -12.85 -29.72
CA VAL A 203 -2.71 -13.75 -29.97
C VAL A 203 -3.16 -15.12 -30.51
N LEU A 204 -4.37 -15.57 -30.15
CA LEU A 204 -4.86 -16.91 -30.46
C LEU A 204 -5.54 -17.02 -31.85
N LYS A 205 -5.24 -18.16 -32.48
CA LYS A 205 -5.85 -18.92 -33.60
C LYS A 205 -6.50 -18.23 -34.82
N HIS A 206 -6.99 -16.99 -34.77
CA HIS A 206 -7.67 -16.34 -35.90
C HIS A 206 -6.90 -15.14 -36.49
N CYS A 207 -5.84 -14.66 -35.80
CA CYS A 207 -5.01 -13.54 -36.23
C CYS A 207 -3.58 -14.00 -36.55
N HIS A 208 -3.38 -14.71 -37.68
CA HIS A 208 -2.09 -15.33 -38.05
C HIS A 208 -0.98 -14.36 -38.49
N SER A 209 -1.05 -13.05 -38.18
CA SER A 209 -0.12 -12.07 -38.77
C SER A 209 0.22 -10.85 -37.90
N LEU A 210 -0.17 -10.81 -36.62
CA LEU A 210 0.24 -9.71 -35.75
C LEU A 210 1.66 -9.95 -35.22
N ASN A 211 2.54 -8.97 -35.40
CA ASN A 211 3.86 -9.01 -34.78
C ASN A 211 3.76 -8.72 -33.27
N ASN A 212 4.83 -9.03 -32.53
CA ASN A 212 4.87 -8.84 -31.07
C ASN A 212 4.52 -7.40 -30.64
N GLU A 213 4.92 -6.41 -31.44
CA GLU A 213 4.65 -5.00 -31.17
C GLU A 213 3.17 -4.65 -31.28
N SER A 214 2.50 -5.12 -32.34
CA SER A 214 1.06 -4.91 -32.57
C SER A 214 0.23 -5.62 -31.50
N THR A 215 0.63 -6.84 -31.13
CA THR A 215 0.00 -7.59 -30.01
C THR A 215 0.11 -6.84 -28.69
N ARG A 216 1.30 -6.30 -28.39
CA ARG A 216 1.52 -5.51 -27.17
C ARG A 216 0.70 -4.23 -27.20
N ALA A 217 0.73 -3.49 -28.30
CA ALA A 217 -0.02 -2.24 -28.46
C ALA A 217 -1.53 -2.49 -28.33
N ALA A 218 -2.07 -3.51 -28.98
CA ALA A 218 -3.48 -3.87 -28.89
C ALA A 218 -3.90 -4.25 -27.46
N THR A 219 -3.05 -5.00 -26.73
CA THR A 219 -3.31 -5.37 -25.33
C THR A 219 -3.34 -4.13 -24.43
N VAL A 220 -2.36 -3.22 -24.57
CA VAL A 220 -2.29 -1.99 -23.79
C VAL A 220 -3.45 -1.04 -24.10
N ILE A 221 -3.74 -0.81 -25.39
CA ILE A 221 -4.86 0.04 -25.82
C ILE A 221 -6.20 -0.53 -25.34
N SER A 222 -6.39 -1.85 -25.41
CA SER A 222 -7.61 -2.48 -24.89
C SER A 222 -7.77 -2.29 -23.39
N SER A 223 -6.66 -2.38 -22.64
CA SER A 223 -6.65 -2.09 -21.20
C SER A 223 -6.97 -0.62 -20.91
N TRP A 224 -6.46 0.31 -21.72
CA TRP A 224 -6.70 1.74 -21.57
C TRP A 224 -8.12 2.14 -21.98
N ALA A 225 -8.69 1.50 -23.00
CA ALA A 225 -10.05 1.73 -23.46
C ALA A 225 -11.10 1.35 -22.40
N ALA A 226 -10.76 0.48 -21.46
CA ALA A 226 -11.61 0.16 -20.31
C ALA A 226 -11.69 1.33 -19.30
N VAL A 227 -10.79 2.31 -19.38
CA VAL A 227 -10.79 3.52 -18.53
C VAL A 227 -11.44 4.66 -19.31
N MET A 228 -12.66 5.04 -18.89
CA MET A 228 -13.58 5.92 -19.62
C MET A 228 -13.03 7.31 -20.01
N TRP A 229 -11.93 7.75 -19.41
CA TRP A 229 -11.36 9.09 -19.61
C TRP A 229 -9.94 9.08 -20.23
N LEU A 230 -9.38 7.91 -20.50
CA LEU A 230 -7.97 7.78 -20.86
C LEU A 230 -7.72 7.89 -22.37
N ILE A 231 -8.70 7.52 -23.20
CA ILE A 231 -8.62 7.61 -24.65
C ILE A 231 -9.62 8.68 -25.10
N PRO A 232 -9.15 9.78 -25.75
CA PRO A 232 -10.05 10.77 -26.33
C PRO A 232 -10.88 10.15 -27.48
N GLU A 233 -12.16 10.51 -27.56
CA GLU A 233 -13.07 10.11 -28.66
C GLU A 233 -12.61 10.60 -30.04
#